data_AF-A0A143Z606-F1
#
_entry.id   AF-A0A143Z606-F1
#
_cell.length_a   1.000
_cell.length_b   1.000
_cell.length_c   1.000
_cell.angle_alpha   90.00
_cell.angle_beta   90.00
_cell.angle_gamma   90.00
#
_symmetry.space_group_name_H-M   'P 1'
#
loop_
_entity.id
_entity.type
_entity.pdbx_description
1 polymer ?
#
loop_
_entity_poly.entity_id
_entity_poly.type
_entity_poly.pdbx_seq_one_letter_code
_entity_poly.pdbx_strand_id
1 'polypeptide(L)'
;MFNQQSQQKNQVTAAFQLCQSLPGCTLFTSRKHELPSRRNFKSDEDGIAFGTLHAIAHRIVDGCDWDAYADSMWKTMEKAVKIAFQINNPSDALVNTYYHAYRYMANGNYTENPHIDLDTDVHYLNVFRAYKDLKQDKLDYEGTFKQGIYFLEHQSGNTGIFNQYDNLVLVNFDSLQLPSNANALKFYLLVCAVFCKNRARNCYAVTAALDIYRFDSVTHEFIKLTHNASTSPEVLAFLV
;
A
#
# COMPACT_ATOMS: atom_id res chain seq x y z
N MET A 1 -16.44 16.55 14.22
CA MET A 1 -15.55 15.60 13.52
C MET A 1 -15.61 15.66 11.98
N PHE A 2 -16.32 16.61 11.35
CA PHE A 2 -16.46 16.69 9.87
C PHE A 2 -15.31 17.40 9.11
N ASN A 3 -14.28 17.93 9.79
CA ASN A 3 -13.25 18.77 9.15
C ASN A 3 -11.94 18.05 8.76
N GLN A 4 -11.64 16.86 9.31
CA GLN A 4 -10.39 16.17 8.98
C GLN A 4 -10.43 15.47 7.62
N GLN A 5 -11.56 14.86 7.26
CA GLN A 5 -11.71 14.20 5.95
C GLN A 5 -11.69 15.19 4.77
N SER A 6 -12.22 16.40 4.94
CA SER A 6 -12.19 17.42 3.88
C SER A 6 -10.79 18.01 3.69
N GLN A 7 -10.04 18.26 4.78
CA GLN A 7 -8.64 18.71 4.71
C GLN A 7 -7.72 17.66 4.08
N GLN A 8 -7.87 16.38 4.44
CA GLN A 8 -7.07 15.30 3.90
C GLN A 8 -7.33 15.08 2.39
N LYS A 9 -8.59 15.21 1.96
CA LYS A 9 -8.95 15.14 0.52
C LYS A 9 -8.41 16.32 -0.30
N ASN A 10 -8.36 17.52 0.30
CA ASN A 10 -7.77 18.70 -0.32
C ASN A 10 -6.24 18.58 -0.46
N GLN A 11 -5.55 18.02 0.53
CA GLN A 11 -4.10 17.78 0.49
C GLN A 11 -3.71 16.74 -0.56
N VAL A 12 -4.46 15.65 -0.64
CA VAL A 12 -4.26 14.63 -1.67
C VAL A 12 -4.45 15.23 -3.06
N THR A 13 -5.50 16.02 -3.26
CA THR A 13 -5.75 16.72 -4.53
C THR A 13 -4.60 17.69 -4.89
N ALA A 14 -4.05 18.41 -3.90
CA ALA A 14 -2.90 19.30 -4.11
C ALA A 14 -1.61 18.54 -4.47
N ALA A 15 -1.34 17.40 -3.82
CA ALA A 15 -0.22 16.53 -4.17
C ALA A 15 -0.35 15.98 -5.60
N PHE A 16 -1.57 15.61 -6.00
CA PHE A 16 -1.87 15.20 -7.37
C PHE A 16 -1.63 16.33 -8.38
N GLN A 17 -2.14 17.54 -8.11
CA GLN A 17 -1.94 18.71 -8.98
C GLN A 17 -0.47 19.09 -9.11
N LEU A 18 0.30 19.01 -8.04
CA LEU A 18 1.72 19.33 -8.04
C LEU A 18 2.51 18.42 -9.00
N CYS A 19 2.19 17.14 -8.99
CA CYS A 19 2.92 16.16 -9.79
C CYS A 19 2.36 16.00 -11.21
N GLN A 20 1.30 16.73 -11.59
CA GLN A 20 0.81 16.78 -12.98
C GLN A 20 1.81 17.47 -13.92
N SER A 21 2.69 18.31 -13.39
CA SER A 21 3.70 19.00 -14.20
C SER A 21 4.92 18.13 -14.52
N LEU A 22 5.04 16.94 -13.91
CA LEU A 22 6.15 16.03 -14.19
C LEU A 22 6.18 15.66 -15.69
N PRO A 23 7.32 15.76 -16.38
CA PRO A 23 7.42 15.30 -17.75
C PRO A 23 7.27 13.79 -17.83
N GLY A 24 6.60 13.33 -18.87
CA GLY A 24 6.39 11.91 -19.16
C GLY A 24 5.20 11.29 -18.43
N CYS A 25 5.04 9.98 -18.60
CA CYS A 25 3.90 9.25 -18.07
C CYS A 25 4.07 8.97 -16.57
N THR A 26 3.04 9.27 -15.77
CA THR A 26 3.12 9.18 -14.31
C THR A 26 2.05 8.25 -13.75
N LEU A 27 2.46 7.25 -12.95
CA LEU A 27 1.55 6.45 -12.14
C LEU A 27 1.54 6.97 -10.70
N PHE A 28 0.38 7.45 -10.29
CA PHE A 28 0.13 7.82 -8.92
C PHE A 28 -0.48 6.70 -8.10
N THR A 29 -0.06 6.62 -6.85
CA THR A 29 -0.54 5.65 -5.88
C THR A 29 -0.96 6.33 -4.58
N SER A 30 -2.10 5.94 -4.03
CA SER A 30 -2.62 6.39 -2.73
C SER A 30 -3.57 5.32 -2.16
N ARG A 31 -4.21 5.56 -1.01
CA ARG A 31 -5.31 4.71 -0.54
C ARG A 31 -6.53 4.87 -1.46
N LYS A 32 -7.31 3.79 -1.62
CA LYS A 32 -8.46 3.75 -2.54
C LYS A 32 -9.46 4.91 -2.37
N HIS A 33 -9.73 5.32 -1.13
CA HIS A 33 -10.68 6.41 -0.83
C HIS A 33 -10.08 7.81 -1.00
N GLU A 34 -8.76 7.91 -1.13
CA GLU A 34 -8.02 9.15 -1.39
C GLU A 34 -7.84 9.38 -2.88
N LEU A 35 -7.92 8.32 -3.70
CA LEU A 35 -7.80 8.44 -5.14
C LEU A 35 -8.88 9.39 -5.68
N PRO A 36 -8.50 10.33 -6.57
CA PRO A 36 -9.45 11.25 -7.11
C PRO A 36 -10.49 10.52 -7.96
N SER A 37 -11.70 11.08 -8.02
CA SER A 37 -12.65 10.61 -9.01
C SER A 37 -12.08 10.93 -10.40
N ARG A 38 -12.14 9.97 -11.32
CA ARG A 38 -11.68 10.15 -12.71
C ARG A 38 -12.29 11.39 -13.40
N ARG A 39 -13.42 11.91 -12.89
CA ARG A 39 -14.11 13.10 -13.43
C ARG A 39 -13.39 14.43 -13.15
N ASN A 40 -12.49 14.49 -12.17
CA ASN A 40 -11.81 15.75 -11.78
C ASN A 40 -10.42 15.90 -12.41
N PHE A 41 -10.00 14.94 -13.23
CA PHE A 41 -8.67 14.86 -13.81
C PHE A 41 -8.84 14.55 -15.29
N LYS A 42 -8.06 15.22 -16.15
CA LYS A 42 -8.03 14.92 -17.59
C LYS A 42 -7.44 13.52 -17.77
N SER A 43 -8.30 12.50 -17.74
CA SER A 43 -7.90 11.14 -18.03
C SER A 43 -7.92 10.96 -19.55
N ASP A 44 -6.73 10.74 -20.11
CA ASP A 44 -6.42 9.88 -21.26
C ASP A 44 -5.42 10.51 -22.25
N GLU A 45 -5.23 11.84 -22.24
CA GLU A 45 -4.26 12.53 -23.12
C GLU A 45 -2.91 12.90 -22.45
N ASP A 46 -2.84 12.99 -21.12
CA ASP A 46 -1.68 13.55 -20.40
C ASP A 46 -0.73 12.50 -19.76
N GLY A 47 -0.85 11.21 -20.11
CA GLY A 47 0.07 10.17 -19.60
C GLY A 47 -0.08 9.83 -18.10
N ILE A 48 -1.19 10.20 -17.46
CA ILE A 48 -1.41 10.02 -16.02
C ILE A 48 -2.29 8.79 -15.70
N ALA A 49 -1.86 7.97 -14.74
CA ALA A 49 -2.62 6.84 -14.21
C ALA A 49 -2.75 6.90 -12.68
N PHE A 50 -3.82 6.31 -12.15
CA PHE A 50 -4.10 6.24 -10.71
C PHE A 50 -4.28 4.79 -10.26
N GLY A 51 -3.69 4.42 -9.12
CA GLY A 51 -3.76 3.07 -8.57
C GLY A 51 -3.55 3.02 -7.05
N THR A 52 -3.56 1.82 -6.51
CA THR A 52 -3.19 1.58 -5.11
C THR A 52 -1.95 0.69 -5.08
N LEU A 53 -1.20 0.68 -3.97
CA LEU A 53 -0.07 -0.25 -3.82
C LEU A 53 -0.50 -1.72 -3.97
N HIS A 54 -1.69 -2.08 -3.49
CA HIS A 54 -2.25 -3.42 -3.68
C HIS A 54 -2.54 -3.72 -5.15
N ALA A 55 -3.01 -2.74 -5.92
CA ALA A 55 -3.20 -2.94 -7.37
C ALA A 55 -1.86 -3.20 -8.09
N ILE A 56 -0.77 -2.57 -7.63
CA ILE A 56 0.59 -2.89 -8.12
C ILE A 56 0.99 -4.30 -7.67
N ALA A 57 0.83 -4.63 -6.40
CA ALA A 57 1.17 -5.94 -5.85
C ALA A 57 0.45 -7.07 -6.62
N HIS A 58 -0.85 -6.95 -6.87
CA HIS A 58 -1.65 -7.91 -7.63
C HIS A 58 -1.08 -8.15 -9.02
N ARG A 59 -0.65 -7.08 -9.71
CA ARG A 59 -0.07 -7.21 -11.04
C ARG A 59 1.33 -7.82 -11.02
N ILE A 60 2.11 -7.59 -9.96
CA ILE A 60 3.45 -8.19 -9.80
C ILE A 60 3.34 -9.68 -9.52
N VAL A 61 2.36 -10.10 -8.71
CA VAL A 61 2.10 -11.51 -8.35
C VAL A 61 1.14 -12.22 -9.30
N ASP A 62 0.94 -11.65 -10.49
CA ASP A 62 0.06 -12.20 -11.51
C ASP A 62 0.46 -13.66 -11.83
N GLY A 63 -0.53 -14.55 -11.91
CA GLY A 63 -0.33 -15.99 -12.03
C GLY A 63 -0.32 -16.79 -10.71
N CYS A 64 -0.34 -16.15 -9.54
CA CYS A 64 -0.65 -16.84 -8.28
C CYS A 64 -2.17 -17.10 -8.13
N ASP A 65 -2.55 -18.12 -7.37
CA ASP A 65 -3.95 -18.27 -6.92
C ASP A 65 -4.19 -17.32 -5.73
N TRP A 66 -5.17 -16.43 -5.85
CA TRP A 66 -5.43 -15.39 -4.86
C TRP A 66 -6.92 -15.12 -4.68
N ASP A 67 -7.29 -14.86 -3.43
CA ASP A 67 -8.63 -14.41 -3.02
C ASP A 67 -8.49 -13.04 -2.32
N ALA A 68 -8.09 -12.05 -3.13
CA ALA A 68 -7.46 -10.81 -2.70
C ALA A 68 -8.44 -9.66 -2.42
N TYR A 69 -9.65 -9.99 -1.97
CA TYR A 69 -10.60 -8.98 -1.53
C TYR A 69 -10.65 -8.93 -0.01
N ALA A 70 -10.57 -7.72 0.55
CA ALA A 70 -10.71 -7.50 2.00
C ALA A 70 -12.02 -8.12 2.54
N ASP A 71 -13.09 -8.11 1.74
CA ASP A 71 -14.37 -8.75 2.05
C ASP A 71 -14.27 -10.28 2.11
N SER A 72 -13.41 -10.90 1.29
CA SER A 72 -13.17 -12.34 1.36
C SER A 72 -12.36 -12.71 2.61
N MET A 73 -11.35 -11.90 2.96
CA MET A 73 -10.64 -12.06 4.23
C MET A 73 -11.58 -11.94 5.43
N TRP A 74 -12.49 -10.96 5.41
CA TRP A 74 -13.49 -10.80 6.47
C TRP A 74 -14.37 -12.04 6.61
N LYS A 75 -14.95 -12.53 5.51
CA LYS A 75 -15.79 -13.74 5.51
C LYS A 75 -15.03 -14.98 5.96
N THR A 76 -13.76 -15.09 5.58
CA THR A 76 -12.89 -16.20 5.98
C THR A 76 -12.57 -16.11 7.48
N MET A 77 -12.33 -14.91 8.00
CA MET A 77 -12.14 -14.67 9.44
C MET A 77 -13.40 -14.97 10.25
N GLU A 78 -14.58 -14.57 9.76
CA GLU A 78 -15.85 -14.90 10.41
C GLU A 78 -16.03 -16.42 10.53
N LYS A 79 -15.73 -17.18 9.47
CA LYS A 79 -15.75 -18.66 9.50
C LYS A 79 -14.71 -19.23 10.46
N ALA A 80 -13.49 -18.68 10.47
CA ALA A 80 -12.44 -19.13 11.37
C ALA A 80 -12.83 -18.93 12.85
N VAL A 81 -13.44 -17.79 13.18
CA VAL A 81 -13.97 -17.51 14.53
C VAL A 81 -15.09 -18.50 14.89
N LYS A 82 -16.03 -18.79 13.97
CA LYS A 82 -17.09 -19.80 14.19
C LYS A 82 -16.50 -21.16 14.56
N ILE A 83 -15.48 -21.61 13.82
CA ILE A 83 -14.81 -22.89 14.06
C ILE A 83 -14.09 -22.88 15.40
N ALA A 84 -13.27 -21.86 15.68
CA ALA A 84 -12.43 -21.82 16.88
C ALA A 84 -13.24 -21.67 18.17
N PHE A 85 -14.36 -20.97 18.14
CA PHE A 85 -15.23 -20.74 19.29
C PHE A 85 -16.42 -21.71 19.37
N GLN A 86 -16.64 -22.54 18.35
CA GLN A 86 -17.80 -23.44 18.25
C GLN A 86 -19.14 -22.70 18.38
N ILE A 87 -19.26 -21.53 17.76
CA ILE A 87 -20.45 -20.68 17.76
C ILE A 87 -21.01 -20.50 16.35
N ASN A 88 -22.33 -20.37 16.24
CA ASN A 88 -22.99 -20.21 14.94
C ASN A 88 -22.97 -18.76 14.43
N ASN A 89 -23.13 -17.79 15.34
CA ASN A 89 -23.29 -16.36 15.02
C ASN A 89 -22.33 -15.52 15.88
N PRO A 90 -21.06 -15.35 15.47
CA PRO A 90 -20.12 -14.47 16.16
C PRO A 90 -20.58 -13.01 16.01
N SER A 91 -20.32 -12.18 17.02
CA SER A 91 -20.54 -10.74 16.90
C SER A 91 -19.49 -10.10 16.00
N ASP A 92 -19.86 -9.03 15.30
CA ASP A 92 -18.90 -8.26 14.48
C ASP A 92 -17.72 -7.74 15.31
N ALA A 93 -17.95 -7.39 16.58
CA ALA A 93 -16.90 -6.96 17.50
C ALA A 93 -15.86 -8.07 17.75
N LEU A 94 -16.33 -9.32 17.91
CA LEU A 94 -15.46 -10.48 18.07
C LEU A 94 -14.65 -10.72 16.80
N VAL A 95 -15.31 -10.74 15.63
CA VAL A 95 -14.62 -10.94 14.34
C VAL A 95 -13.61 -9.83 14.06
N ASN A 96 -13.96 -8.57 14.34
CA ASN A 96 -13.06 -7.42 14.19
C ASN A 96 -11.78 -7.58 15.01
N THR A 97 -11.89 -8.08 16.25
CA THR A 97 -10.74 -8.29 17.14
C THR A 97 -9.71 -9.22 16.48
N TYR A 98 -10.14 -10.36 15.95
CA TYR A 98 -9.25 -11.30 15.27
C TYR A 98 -8.81 -10.85 13.89
N TYR A 99 -9.69 -10.17 13.14
CA TYR A 99 -9.38 -9.62 11.82
C TYR A 99 -8.24 -8.59 11.90
N HIS A 100 -8.34 -7.61 12.80
CA HIS A 100 -7.31 -6.58 12.96
C HIS A 100 -6.00 -7.16 13.51
N ALA A 101 -6.08 -8.09 14.45
CA ALA A 101 -4.93 -8.82 14.95
C ALA A 101 -4.18 -9.56 13.83
N TYR A 102 -4.90 -10.33 13.00
CA TYR A 102 -4.31 -11.04 11.87
C TYR A 102 -3.60 -10.09 10.92
N ARG A 103 -4.27 -8.99 10.52
CA ARG A 103 -3.71 -8.02 9.59
C ARG A 103 -2.46 -7.33 10.12
N TYR A 104 -2.43 -7.01 11.42
CA TYR A 104 -1.26 -6.43 12.07
C TYR A 104 -0.06 -7.39 12.01
N MET A 105 -0.27 -8.66 12.38
CA MET A 105 0.79 -9.68 12.34
C MET A 105 1.21 -10.02 10.90
N ALA A 106 0.25 -10.08 9.97
CA ALA A 106 0.52 -10.34 8.57
C ALA A 106 1.41 -9.25 7.94
N ASN A 107 1.38 -8.02 8.45
CA ASN A 107 2.18 -6.90 7.96
C ASN A 107 3.59 -6.74 8.55
N GLY A 108 4.06 -7.70 9.35
CA GLY A 108 5.47 -7.80 9.74
C GLY A 108 5.78 -7.39 11.19
N ASN A 109 4.81 -6.90 11.96
CA ASN A 109 5.03 -6.52 13.37
C ASN A 109 4.77 -7.70 14.33
N TYR A 110 5.51 -8.80 14.17
CA TYR A 110 5.42 -9.95 15.09
C TYR A 110 5.96 -9.63 16.50
N THR A 111 6.94 -8.72 16.61
CA THR A 111 7.64 -8.43 17.87
C THR A 111 7.09 -7.21 18.62
N GLU A 112 6.18 -6.45 18.00
CA GLU A 112 5.68 -5.17 18.53
C GLU A 112 4.15 -5.10 18.56
N ASN A 113 3.44 -6.23 18.64
CA ASN A 113 2.06 -6.17 19.14
C ASN A 113 2.11 -6.33 20.65
N PRO A 114 2.08 -5.24 21.45
CA PRO A 114 2.14 -5.34 22.91
C PRO A 114 0.89 -6.01 23.53
N HIS A 115 -0.05 -6.49 22.71
CA HIS A 115 -1.37 -6.96 23.14
C HIS A 115 -1.72 -8.39 22.73
N ILE A 116 -0.83 -9.11 22.03
CA ILE A 116 -1.10 -10.51 21.64
C ILE A 116 0.16 -11.33 21.86
N ASP A 117 0.13 -12.18 22.88
CA ASP A 117 1.14 -13.20 23.12
C ASP A 117 0.60 -14.53 22.58
N LEU A 118 1.10 -14.96 21.42
CA LEU A 118 0.64 -16.19 20.77
C LEU A 118 1.00 -17.46 21.56
N ASP A 119 1.92 -17.38 22.53
CA ASP A 119 2.30 -18.51 23.38
C ASP A 119 1.31 -18.69 24.55
N THR A 120 0.59 -17.64 24.94
CA THR A 120 -0.40 -17.69 26.03
C THR A 120 -1.86 -17.53 25.57
N ASP A 121 -2.11 -16.88 24.43
CA ASP A 121 -3.45 -16.67 23.89
C ASP A 121 -3.89 -17.78 22.91
N VAL A 122 -4.26 -18.92 23.47
CA VAL A 122 -4.74 -20.12 22.73
C VAL A 122 -5.85 -19.79 21.72
N HIS A 123 -6.70 -18.79 22.00
CA HIS A 123 -7.78 -18.39 21.09
C HIS A 123 -7.27 -17.74 19.80
N TYR A 124 -6.25 -16.88 19.85
CA TYR A 124 -5.65 -16.30 18.64
C TYR A 124 -5.02 -17.39 17.78
N LEU A 125 -4.25 -18.30 18.40
CA LEU A 125 -3.63 -19.42 17.70
C LEU A 125 -4.66 -20.31 17.00
N ASN A 126 -5.74 -20.66 17.67
CA ASN A 126 -6.80 -21.51 17.11
C ASN A 126 -7.54 -20.82 15.96
N VAL A 127 -7.88 -19.53 16.10
CA VAL A 127 -8.52 -18.75 15.03
C VAL A 127 -7.59 -18.64 13.83
N PHE A 128 -6.30 -18.36 14.01
CA PHE A 128 -5.36 -18.21 12.90
C PHE A 128 -5.03 -19.53 12.20
N ARG A 129 -5.01 -20.65 12.93
CA ARG A 129 -4.94 -22.00 12.33
C ARG A 129 -6.16 -22.28 11.47
N ALA A 130 -7.37 -22.07 12.02
CA ALA A 130 -8.61 -22.25 11.26
C ALA A 130 -8.67 -21.34 10.03
N TYR A 131 -8.22 -20.09 10.16
CA TYR A 131 -8.12 -19.15 9.04
C TYR A 131 -7.16 -19.66 7.96
N LYS A 132 -5.97 -20.14 8.34
CA LYS A 132 -4.99 -20.71 7.41
C LYS A 132 -5.56 -21.92 6.67
N ASP A 133 -6.23 -22.83 7.38
CA ASP A 133 -6.82 -24.02 6.79
C ASP A 133 -7.94 -23.68 5.79
N LEU A 134 -8.76 -22.67 6.10
CA LEU A 134 -9.83 -22.19 5.21
C LEU A 134 -9.29 -21.45 3.99
N LYS A 135 -8.23 -20.64 4.17
CA LYS A 135 -7.54 -19.90 3.10
C LYS A 135 -6.76 -20.84 2.17
N GLN A 136 -6.29 -21.97 2.69
CA GLN A 136 -5.42 -22.91 2.00
C GLN A 136 -4.15 -22.19 1.50
N ASP A 137 -3.68 -22.52 0.29
CA ASP A 137 -2.48 -21.94 -0.33
C ASP A 137 -2.75 -20.61 -1.06
N LYS A 138 -3.98 -20.10 -1.04
CA LYS A 138 -4.34 -18.87 -1.75
C LYS A 138 -3.71 -17.67 -1.08
N LEU A 139 -3.26 -16.69 -1.87
CA LEU A 139 -2.86 -15.39 -1.33
C LEU A 139 -4.10 -14.58 -0.92
N ASP A 140 -4.07 -13.99 0.26
CA ASP A 140 -5.04 -12.98 0.67
C ASP A 140 -4.46 -11.57 0.50
N TYR A 141 -5.25 -10.54 0.79
CA TYR A 141 -4.89 -9.14 0.60
C TYR A 141 -3.51 -8.81 1.21
N GLU A 142 -3.26 -9.21 2.47
CA GLU A 142 -1.98 -8.96 3.14
C GLU A 142 -0.84 -9.86 2.61
N GLY A 143 -1.16 -11.07 2.16
CA GLY A 143 -0.22 -11.99 1.51
C GLY A 143 0.33 -11.46 0.19
N THR A 144 -0.40 -10.59 -0.51
CA THR A 144 0.05 -10.04 -1.81
C THR A 144 1.34 -9.22 -1.68
N PHE A 145 1.51 -8.44 -0.61
CA PHE A 145 2.76 -7.72 -0.39
C PHE A 145 3.93 -8.64 -0.07
N LYS A 146 3.73 -9.66 0.77
CA LYS A 146 4.78 -10.65 1.07
C LYS A 146 5.25 -11.38 -0.19
N GLN A 147 4.29 -11.85 -0.98
CA GLN A 147 4.60 -12.53 -2.24
C GLN A 147 5.25 -11.57 -3.25
N GLY A 148 4.76 -10.33 -3.33
CA GLY A 148 5.33 -9.29 -4.19
C GLY A 148 6.77 -8.94 -3.82
N ILE A 149 7.07 -8.82 -2.51
CA ILE A 149 8.44 -8.64 -2.00
C ILE A 149 9.33 -9.79 -2.47
N TYR A 150 8.89 -11.04 -2.25
CA TYR A 150 9.64 -12.22 -2.67
C TYR A 150 9.94 -12.21 -4.17
N PHE A 151 8.94 -11.91 -5.01
CA PHE A 151 9.11 -11.81 -6.46
C PHE A 151 10.02 -10.67 -6.92
N LEU A 152 10.01 -9.53 -6.24
CA LEU A 152 10.89 -8.41 -6.56
C LEU A 152 12.34 -8.71 -6.16
N GLU A 153 12.56 -9.30 -4.98
CA GLU A 153 13.89 -9.71 -4.51
C GLU A 153 14.52 -10.77 -5.45
N HIS A 154 13.71 -11.67 -6.02
CA HIS A 154 14.16 -12.74 -6.91
C HIS A 154 14.05 -12.40 -8.41
N GLN A 155 13.68 -11.16 -8.76
CA GLN A 155 13.53 -10.70 -10.14
C GLN A 155 12.56 -11.58 -10.99
N SER A 156 11.58 -12.20 -10.35
CA SER A 156 10.62 -13.12 -10.98
C SER A 156 9.22 -12.54 -11.14
N GLY A 157 8.95 -11.35 -10.58
CA GLY A 157 7.66 -10.68 -10.69
C GLY A 157 7.43 -10.02 -12.06
N ASN A 158 6.16 -9.77 -12.39
CA ASN A 158 5.79 -9.05 -13.61
C ASN A 158 6.06 -7.53 -13.46
N THR A 159 7.30 -7.12 -13.72
CA THR A 159 7.72 -5.70 -13.65
C THR A 159 7.48 -4.94 -14.96
N GLY A 160 7.12 -5.64 -16.04
CA GLY A 160 6.80 -5.03 -17.35
C GLY A 160 5.60 -4.07 -17.29
N ILE A 161 4.80 -4.16 -16.22
CA ILE A 161 3.70 -3.25 -15.90
C ILE A 161 4.12 -1.78 -15.77
N PHE A 162 5.41 -1.54 -15.55
CA PHE A 162 5.99 -0.21 -15.40
C PHE A 162 6.50 0.39 -16.71
N ASN A 163 6.49 -0.36 -17.82
CA ASN A 163 7.14 0.04 -19.06
C ASN A 163 6.60 1.35 -19.66
N GLN A 164 5.32 1.63 -19.42
CA GLN A 164 4.64 2.81 -19.93
C GLN A 164 4.78 4.06 -19.04
N TYR A 165 5.52 3.98 -17.92
CA TYR A 165 5.64 5.08 -16.97
C TYR A 165 7.10 5.53 -16.84
N ASP A 166 7.27 6.84 -16.72
CA ASP A 166 8.51 7.54 -16.43
C ASP A 166 8.61 7.90 -14.95
N ASN A 167 7.46 8.13 -14.30
CA ASN A 167 7.39 8.50 -12.89
C ASN A 167 6.43 7.59 -12.10
N LEU A 168 6.82 7.25 -10.87
CA LEU A 168 5.94 6.72 -9.83
C LEU A 168 5.81 7.74 -8.71
N VAL A 169 4.60 8.01 -8.27
CA VAL A 169 4.33 8.93 -7.15
C VAL A 169 3.49 8.22 -6.10
N LEU A 170 3.94 8.21 -4.85
CA LEU A 170 3.15 7.80 -3.70
C LEU A 170 2.68 9.02 -2.93
N VAL A 171 1.37 9.17 -2.80
CA VAL A 171 0.72 10.23 -2.01
C VAL A 171 0.38 9.68 -0.64
N ASN A 172 0.45 10.56 0.38
CA ASN A 172 0.25 10.23 1.79
C ASN A 172 1.30 9.22 2.31
N PHE A 173 2.57 9.51 2.06
CA PHE A 173 3.70 8.67 2.45
C PHE A 173 3.78 8.42 3.96
N ASP A 174 3.39 9.39 4.79
CA ASP A 174 3.40 9.27 6.26
C ASP A 174 2.58 8.06 6.73
N SER A 175 1.47 7.79 6.04
CA SER A 175 0.63 6.63 6.36
C SER A 175 1.34 5.30 6.12
N LEU A 176 2.31 5.25 5.19
CA LEU A 176 3.10 4.05 4.91
C LEU A 176 4.22 3.83 5.92
N GLN A 177 4.68 4.90 6.59
CA GLN A 177 5.73 4.85 7.61
C GLN A 177 5.26 4.31 8.97
N LEU A 178 3.96 4.08 9.14
CA LEU A 178 3.42 3.47 10.35
C LEU A 178 3.95 2.02 10.50
N PRO A 179 4.33 1.57 11.72
CA PRO A 179 4.83 0.21 11.94
C PRO A 179 3.88 -0.89 11.43
N SER A 180 2.56 -0.65 11.55
CA SER A 180 1.52 -1.55 11.04
C SER A 180 1.54 -1.77 9.52
N ASN A 181 2.34 -1.01 8.76
CA ASN A 181 2.46 -1.03 7.31
C ASN A 181 3.88 -1.41 6.84
N ALA A 182 4.70 -2.04 7.69
CA ALA A 182 6.09 -2.36 7.39
C ALA A 182 6.28 -3.15 6.07
N ASN A 183 5.44 -4.16 5.80
CA ASN A 183 5.49 -4.88 4.52
C ASN A 183 5.11 -3.99 3.33
N ALA A 184 4.11 -3.12 3.47
CA ALA A 184 3.72 -2.21 2.40
C ALA A 184 4.84 -1.19 2.10
N LEU A 185 5.54 -0.70 3.13
CA LEU A 185 6.73 0.15 2.98
C LEU A 185 7.87 -0.59 2.29
N LYS A 186 8.24 -1.79 2.79
CA LYS A 186 9.29 -2.62 2.19
C LYS A 186 8.97 -2.94 0.72
N PHE A 187 7.73 -3.33 0.43
CA PHE A 187 7.26 -3.58 -0.92
C PHE A 187 7.41 -2.34 -1.81
N TYR A 188 6.99 -1.16 -1.35
CA TYR A 188 7.10 0.06 -2.15
C TYR A 188 8.55 0.46 -2.41
N LEU A 189 9.46 0.31 -1.44
CA LEU A 189 10.89 0.57 -1.63
C LEU A 189 11.50 -0.36 -2.69
N LEU A 190 11.12 -1.64 -2.70
CA LEU A 190 11.56 -2.59 -3.73
C LEU A 190 10.98 -2.25 -5.11
N VAL A 191 9.72 -1.82 -5.18
CA VAL A 191 9.13 -1.30 -6.42
C VAL A 191 9.94 -0.11 -6.94
N CYS A 192 10.30 0.83 -6.07
CA CYS A 192 11.12 1.98 -6.44
C CYS A 192 12.50 1.57 -6.95
N ALA A 193 13.17 0.64 -6.27
CA ALA A 193 14.48 0.11 -6.68
C ALA A 193 14.43 -0.52 -8.08
N VAL A 194 13.41 -1.35 -8.34
CA VAL A 194 13.20 -1.97 -9.66
C VAL A 194 12.86 -0.94 -10.72
N PHE A 195 11.98 0.02 -10.40
CA PHE A 195 11.54 1.07 -11.34
C PHE A 195 12.70 1.98 -11.75
N CYS A 196 13.47 2.46 -10.78
CA CYS A 196 14.60 3.38 -10.97
C CYS A 196 15.90 2.69 -11.42
N LYS A 197 15.91 1.37 -11.62
CA LYS A 197 17.05 0.67 -12.26
C LYS A 197 17.38 1.26 -13.63
N ASN A 198 16.37 1.79 -14.33
CA ASN A 198 16.56 2.64 -15.50
C ASN A 198 16.71 4.12 -15.04
N ARG A 199 17.87 4.73 -15.28
CA ARG A 199 18.20 6.10 -14.81
C ARG A 199 17.29 7.21 -15.35
N ALA A 200 16.47 6.93 -16.36
CA ALA A 200 15.47 7.88 -16.87
C ALA A 200 14.20 7.96 -16.01
N ARG A 201 14.03 7.06 -15.02
CA ARG A 201 12.79 6.90 -14.25
C ARG A 201 12.92 7.41 -12.82
N ASN A 202 11.85 8.03 -12.33
CA ASN A 202 11.83 8.65 -11.00
C ASN A 202 10.73 8.10 -10.09
N CYS A 203 11.05 7.91 -8.81
CA CYS A 203 10.06 7.64 -7.77
C CYS A 203 10.02 8.80 -6.79
N TYR A 204 8.80 9.26 -6.48
CA TYR A 204 8.53 10.33 -5.55
C TYR A 204 7.58 9.88 -4.46
N ALA A 205 7.77 10.42 -3.26
CA ALA A 205 6.84 10.26 -2.15
C ALA A 205 6.42 11.64 -1.64
N VAL A 206 5.12 11.80 -1.40
CA VAL A 206 4.52 13.06 -0.95
C VAL A 206 3.78 12.81 0.37
N THR A 207 4.09 13.61 1.37
CA THR A 207 3.47 13.54 2.70
C THR A 207 2.14 14.29 2.75
N ALA A 208 1.36 14.11 3.81
CA ALA A 208 0.15 14.89 4.06
C ALA A 208 0.46 16.38 4.24
N ALA A 209 1.67 16.72 4.73
CA ALA A 209 2.18 18.08 4.85
C ALA A 209 2.68 18.66 3.51
N LEU A 210 2.53 17.94 2.39
CA LEU A 210 3.04 18.33 1.07
C LEU A 210 4.56 18.49 1.00
N ASP A 211 5.30 17.80 1.87
CA ASP A 211 6.73 17.60 1.68
C ASP A 211 6.97 16.52 0.62
N ILE A 212 7.94 16.77 -0.24
CA ILE A 212 8.28 15.92 -1.38
C ILE A 212 9.63 15.27 -1.15
N TYR A 213 9.68 13.97 -1.40
CA TYR A 213 10.87 13.16 -1.33
C TYR A 213 11.09 12.49 -2.68
N ARG A 214 12.35 12.31 -3.06
CA ARG A 214 12.76 11.50 -4.22
C ARG A 214 13.50 10.28 -3.75
N PHE A 215 13.18 9.14 -4.33
CA PHE A 215 13.91 7.90 -4.09
C PHE A 215 15.29 7.97 -4.73
N ASP A 216 16.32 7.71 -3.95
CA ASP A 216 17.68 7.54 -4.43
C ASP A 216 17.96 6.05 -4.68
N SER A 217 18.23 5.69 -5.93
CA SER A 217 18.50 4.31 -6.33
C SER A 217 19.86 3.78 -5.88
N VAL A 218 20.74 4.64 -5.38
CA VAL A 218 22.05 4.23 -4.83
C VAL A 218 21.91 3.84 -3.36
N THR A 219 21.32 4.72 -2.56
CA THR A 219 21.14 4.51 -1.11
C THR A 219 19.89 3.71 -0.77
N HIS A 220 18.93 3.60 -1.70
CA HIS A 220 17.59 3.05 -1.49
C HIS A 220 16.77 3.81 -0.42
N GLU A 221 17.03 5.11 -0.29
CA GLU A 221 16.36 5.99 0.67
C GLU A 221 15.56 7.09 -0.02
N PHE A 222 14.60 7.66 0.70
CA PHE A 222 13.86 8.84 0.26
C PHE A 222 14.54 10.12 0.76
N ILE A 223 15.11 10.89 -0.17
CA ILE A 223 15.77 12.17 0.13
C ILE A 223 14.74 13.29 0.02
N LYS A 224 14.61 14.09 1.08
CA LYS A 224 13.71 15.25 1.10
C LYS A 224 14.21 16.30 0.11
N LEU A 225 13.37 16.67 -0.85
CA LEU A 225 13.69 17.69 -1.85
C LEU A 225 13.29 19.10 -1.38
N THR A 226 12.17 19.23 -0.66
CA THR A 226 11.61 20.54 -0.30
C THR A 226 10.68 20.44 0.91
N HIS A 227 10.44 21.58 1.57
CA HIS A 227 9.44 21.74 2.62
C HIS A 227 8.27 22.56 2.09
N ASN A 228 7.03 22.07 2.24
CA ASN A 228 5.79 22.74 1.80
C ASN A 228 5.79 23.13 0.30
N ALA A 229 5.23 22.26 -0.54
CA ALA A 229 5.14 22.48 -1.99
C ALA A 229 4.30 23.70 -2.43
N SER A 230 3.63 24.40 -1.51
CA SER A 230 2.78 25.56 -1.78
C SER A 230 3.52 26.90 -1.88
N THR A 231 4.83 26.97 -1.57
CA THR A 231 5.53 28.26 -1.45
C THR A 231 6.86 28.39 -2.19
N SER A 232 7.38 27.38 -2.90
CA SER A 232 8.68 27.53 -3.59
C SER A 232 8.56 27.47 -5.11
N PRO A 233 8.92 28.56 -5.83
CA PRO A 233 9.14 28.57 -7.28
C PRO A 233 10.16 27.53 -7.77
N GLU A 234 11.05 27.06 -6.89
CA GLU A 234 12.06 26.04 -7.22
C GLU A 234 11.44 24.65 -7.41
N VAL A 235 10.29 24.38 -6.77
CA VAL A 235 9.54 23.13 -6.96
C VAL A 235 8.95 23.07 -8.37
N LEU A 236 8.44 24.20 -8.88
CA LEU A 236 7.98 24.31 -10.27
C LEU A 236 9.16 24.23 -11.26
N ALA A 237 10.33 24.76 -10.92
CA ALA A 237 11.51 24.68 -11.77
C ALA A 237 12.19 23.29 -11.77
N PHE A 238 12.00 22.48 -10.72
CA PHE A 238 12.53 21.11 -10.63
C PHE A 238 11.65 20.08 -11.35
N LEU A 239 10.36 20.41 -11.54
CA LEU A 239 9.37 19.57 -12.21
C LEU A 239 9.22 19.89 -13.71
N VAL A 240 9.98 20.85 -14.26
CA VAL A 240 9.99 21.26 -15.68
C VAL A 240 11.29 20.83 -16.35
#